data_AF-A0A8J8BHY5-F1
#
_entry.id   AF-A0A8J8BHY5-F1
#
_cell.length_a   1.000
_cell.length_b   1.000
_cell.length_c   1.000
_cell.angle_alpha   90.00
_cell.angle_beta   90.00
_cell.angle_gamma   90.00
#
_symmetry.space_group_name_H-M   'P 1'
#
loop_
_entity.id
_entity.type
_entity.pdbx_description
1 polymer ?
#
loop_
_entity_poly.entity_id
_entity_poly.type
_entity_poly.pdbx_seq_one_letter_code
_entity_poly.pdbx_strand_id
1 'polypeptide(L)'
;TSQAANIMEALEAGSSLLLLDEDTSATNFMIRDSRMQRLVARECEPITPFIDRVREMRFRQGVSTILVLGGSGDYLDVADQVIMLNNYQVENVTQRAREIAARIQTSRSLEVDTPFAAVRARRPEAKSFDLGSRDKVKSKGLGSILYGREHIDLSQVEQLVDVSQTRALAAIFCNLQKRVQPGKSIRQVVEELVQEVYAHGLDILSPSAHKPVGDLALPRKEEICAAINRLRTLRVKTFDQQG
;
A
#
# COMPACT_ATOMS: atom_id res chain seq x y z
N THR A 1 -0.48 -3.64 -12.86
CA THR A 1 -0.18 -2.22 -12.58
C THR A 1 -0.68 -1.78 -11.20
N SER A 2 -1.92 -2.08 -10.81
CA SER A 2 -2.48 -1.75 -9.49
C SER A 2 -1.62 -2.24 -8.30
N GLN A 3 -1.14 -3.48 -8.32
CA GLN A 3 -0.31 -4.02 -7.24
C GLN A 3 1.02 -3.27 -7.05
N ALA A 4 1.68 -2.89 -8.16
CA ALA A 4 2.88 -2.06 -8.11
C ALA A 4 2.58 -0.68 -7.50
N ALA A 5 1.45 -0.07 -7.87
CA ALA A 5 1.00 1.19 -7.26
C ALA A 5 0.75 1.02 -5.76
N ASN A 6 0.00 -0.01 -5.34
CA ASN A 6 -0.29 -0.30 -3.94
C ASN A 6 1.00 -0.41 -3.10
N ILE A 7 2.03 -1.10 -3.60
CA ILE A 7 3.33 -1.20 -2.92
C ILE A 7 3.97 0.18 -2.79
N MET A 8 4.11 0.92 -3.88
CA MET A 8 4.74 2.24 -3.83
C MET A 8 4.01 3.23 -2.93
N GLU A 9 2.69 3.14 -2.87
CA GLU A 9 1.83 3.93 -2.00
C GLU A 9 1.95 3.54 -0.52
N ALA A 10 2.04 2.24 -0.22
CA ALA A 10 2.30 1.77 1.13
C ALA A 10 3.68 2.20 1.63
N LEU A 11 4.69 2.16 0.76
CA LEU A 11 6.02 2.69 1.04
C LEU A 11 5.99 4.21 1.27
N GLU A 12 5.24 4.96 0.46
CA GLU A 12 5.08 6.40 0.63
C GLU A 12 4.41 6.73 1.97
N ALA A 13 3.40 5.95 2.38
CA ALA A 13 2.76 6.08 3.70
C ALA A 13 3.71 5.74 4.87
N GLY A 14 4.87 5.14 4.56
CA GLY A 14 5.91 4.80 5.53
C GLY A 14 5.80 3.40 6.10
N SER A 15 5.18 2.46 5.38
CA SER A 15 5.17 1.06 5.78
C SER A 15 6.58 0.47 5.75
N SER A 16 6.95 -0.24 6.80
CA SER A 16 8.19 -1.03 6.92
C SER A 16 7.98 -2.53 6.66
N LEU A 17 6.72 -2.95 6.41
CA LEU A 17 6.35 -4.34 6.21
C LEU A 17 5.32 -4.46 5.09
N LEU A 18 5.58 -5.33 4.14
CA LEU A 18 4.62 -5.73 3.11
C LEU A 18 4.13 -7.14 3.39
N LEU A 19 2.81 -7.32 3.34
CA LEU A 19 2.14 -8.61 3.45
C LEU A 19 1.54 -8.92 2.09
N LEU A 20 1.94 -10.04 1.50
CA LEU A 20 1.46 -10.47 0.19
C LEU A 20 0.97 -11.92 0.28
N ASP A 21 -0.09 -12.20 -0.45
CA ASP A 21 -0.58 -13.54 -0.71
C ASP A 21 -0.53 -13.80 -2.21
N GLU A 22 0.08 -14.92 -2.62
CA GLU A 22 0.19 -15.31 -4.02
C GLU A 22 -1.19 -15.45 -4.67
N ASP A 23 -2.19 -15.95 -3.92
CA ASP A 23 -3.53 -16.24 -4.43
C ASP A 23 -4.33 -14.97 -4.79
N THR A 24 -4.01 -13.83 -4.18
CA THR A 24 -4.64 -12.53 -4.46
C THR A 24 -3.74 -11.57 -5.24
N SER A 25 -2.54 -12.03 -5.61
CA SER A 25 -1.54 -11.25 -6.34
C SER A 25 -1.63 -11.45 -7.86
N ALA A 26 -1.17 -10.45 -8.61
CA ALA A 26 -1.00 -10.57 -10.04
C ALA A 26 0.26 -11.40 -10.35
N THR A 27 0.10 -12.60 -10.91
CA THR A 27 1.21 -13.53 -11.19
C THR A 27 2.33 -12.87 -12.01
N ASN A 28 1.98 -12.10 -13.04
CA ASN A 28 2.92 -11.38 -13.90
C ASN A 28 3.71 -10.27 -13.17
N PHE A 29 3.24 -9.82 -12.01
CA PHE A 29 3.98 -8.92 -11.14
C PHE A 29 4.86 -9.69 -10.16
N MET A 30 4.41 -10.85 -9.65
CA MET A 30 5.15 -11.61 -8.65
C MET A 30 6.41 -12.25 -9.24
N ILE A 31 6.26 -12.98 -10.34
CA ILE A 31 7.32 -13.83 -10.87
C ILE A 31 7.33 -13.83 -12.39
N ARG A 32 8.52 -14.06 -12.95
CA ARG A 32 8.73 -14.36 -14.36
C ARG A 32 9.79 -15.44 -14.45
N ASP A 33 9.40 -16.66 -14.79
CA ASP A 33 10.31 -17.80 -14.78
C ASP A 33 11.35 -17.74 -15.92
N SER A 34 12.38 -18.59 -15.82
CA SER A 34 13.46 -18.64 -16.82
C SER A 34 13.01 -19.05 -18.23
N ARG A 35 11.88 -19.74 -18.38
CA ARG A 35 11.34 -20.13 -19.70
C ARG A 35 10.67 -18.93 -20.35
N MET A 36 9.86 -18.19 -19.59
CA MET A 36 9.19 -16.97 -20.04
C MET A 36 10.20 -15.88 -20.39
N GLN A 37 11.28 -15.73 -19.62
CA GLN A 37 12.38 -14.82 -19.94
C GLN A 37 13.04 -15.13 -21.30
N ARG A 38 13.11 -16.41 -21.71
CA ARG A 38 13.67 -16.84 -23.00
C ARG A 38 12.66 -16.76 -24.15
N LEU A 39 11.39 -17.01 -23.86
CA LEU A 39 10.32 -17.02 -24.86
C LEU A 39 9.92 -15.61 -25.27
N VAL A 40 9.78 -14.71 -24.30
CA VAL A 40 9.31 -13.34 -24.52
C VAL A 40 10.40 -12.38 -24.09
N ALA A 41 10.93 -11.61 -25.04
CA ALA A 41 11.95 -10.61 -24.76
C ALA A 41 11.42 -9.55 -23.77
N ARG A 42 12.30 -9.02 -22.93
CA ARG A 42 11.95 -8.05 -21.87
C ARG A 42 11.31 -6.78 -22.44
N GLU A 43 11.67 -6.41 -23.67
CA GLU A 43 11.12 -5.26 -24.38
C GLU A 43 9.63 -5.43 -24.72
N CYS A 44 9.17 -6.68 -24.86
CA CYS A 44 7.76 -6.99 -25.12
C CYS A 44 6.92 -7.04 -23.83
N GLU A 45 7.54 -7.27 -22.68
CA GLU A 45 6.89 -7.33 -21.37
C GLU A 45 7.72 -6.54 -20.33
N PRO A 46 7.61 -5.20 -20.30
CA PRO A 46 8.52 -4.34 -19.54
C PRO A 46 8.24 -4.30 -18.02
N ILE A 47 7.66 -5.36 -17.46
CA ILE A 47 7.39 -5.47 -16.02
C ILE A 47 8.60 -6.10 -15.34
N THR A 48 9.27 -5.35 -14.47
CA THR A 48 10.21 -5.94 -13.52
C THR A 48 9.40 -6.69 -12.44
N PRO A 49 9.58 -8.02 -12.29
CA PRO A 49 8.84 -8.79 -11.30
C PRO A 49 9.32 -8.48 -9.87
N PHE A 50 8.44 -8.69 -8.88
CA PHE A 50 8.66 -8.34 -7.49
C PHE A 50 9.82 -9.10 -6.86
N ILE A 51 10.03 -10.37 -7.27
CA ILE A 51 11.19 -11.17 -6.84
C ILE A 51 12.54 -10.46 -7.08
N ASP A 52 12.65 -9.63 -8.12
CA ASP A 52 13.89 -8.90 -8.43
C ASP A 52 14.10 -7.66 -7.57
N ARG A 53 13.02 -7.15 -6.97
CA ARG A 53 13.06 -5.95 -6.12
C ARG A 53 13.03 -6.25 -4.64
N VAL A 54 12.51 -7.40 -4.22
CA VAL A 54 12.27 -7.71 -2.80
C VAL A 54 13.54 -7.64 -1.94
N ARG A 55 14.68 -8.14 -2.43
CA ARG A 55 15.96 -8.05 -1.69
C ARG A 55 16.42 -6.61 -1.57
N GLU A 56 16.29 -5.85 -2.65
CA GLU A 56 16.70 -4.45 -2.66
C GLU A 56 15.85 -3.60 -1.71
N MET A 57 14.54 -3.84 -1.68
CA MET A 57 13.63 -3.20 -0.73
C MET A 57 14.01 -3.49 0.72
N ARG A 58 14.40 -4.72 1.03
CA ARG A 58 14.91 -5.07 2.36
C ARG A 58 16.21 -4.34 2.69
N PHE A 59 17.25 -4.52 1.88
CA PHE A 59 18.59 -4.06 2.24
C PHE A 59 18.81 -2.55 2.06
N ARG A 60 18.09 -1.90 1.14
CA ARG A 60 18.26 -0.46 0.87
C ARG A 60 17.17 0.40 1.48
N GLN A 61 15.93 -0.10 1.58
CA GLN A 61 14.80 0.67 2.11
C GLN A 61 14.39 0.24 3.52
N GLY A 62 14.97 -0.85 4.06
CA GLY A 62 14.61 -1.36 5.38
C GLY A 62 13.20 -1.95 5.44
N VAL A 63 12.64 -2.35 4.29
CA VAL A 63 11.27 -2.85 4.17
C VAL A 63 11.29 -4.36 4.14
N SER A 64 10.66 -4.99 5.13
CA SER A 64 10.51 -6.44 5.18
C SER A 64 9.28 -6.89 4.39
N THR A 65 9.28 -8.16 3.97
CA THR A 65 8.15 -8.76 3.27
C THR A 65 7.84 -10.11 3.89
N ILE A 66 6.56 -10.36 4.17
CA ILE A 66 6.02 -11.70 4.42
C ILE A 66 5.16 -12.04 3.21
N LEU A 67 5.45 -13.18 2.60
CA LEU A 67 4.81 -13.61 1.37
C LEU A 67 4.32 -15.06 1.55
N VAL A 68 3.02 -15.27 1.40
CA VAL A 68 2.42 -16.61 1.29
C VAL A 68 2.63 -17.10 -0.13
N LEU A 69 3.17 -18.31 -0.27
CA LEU A 69 3.46 -18.96 -1.55
C LEU A 69 2.92 -20.38 -1.56
N GLY A 70 2.40 -20.80 -2.71
CA GLY A 70 1.99 -22.18 -3.00
C GLY A 70 2.48 -22.69 -4.35
N GLY A 71 2.75 -21.80 -5.31
CA GLY A 71 3.09 -22.16 -6.70
C GLY A 71 4.52 -21.83 -7.13
N SER A 72 5.12 -20.77 -6.58
CA SER A 72 6.43 -20.27 -7.03
C SER A 72 7.60 -20.68 -6.12
N GLY A 73 8.49 -21.54 -6.63
CA GLY A 73 9.72 -21.94 -5.93
C GLY A 73 10.88 -20.96 -6.06
N ASP A 74 10.84 -20.03 -7.02
CA ASP A 74 11.97 -19.12 -7.29
C ASP A 74 12.27 -18.18 -6.11
N TYR A 75 11.26 -17.88 -5.28
CA TYR A 75 11.44 -17.06 -4.08
C TYR A 75 12.34 -17.72 -3.02
N LEU A 76 12.56 -19.04 -3.06
CA LEU A 76 13.48 -19.72 -2.15
C LEU A 76 14.93 -19.21 -2.30
N ASP A 77 15.30 -18.68 -3.47
CA ASP A 77 16.62 -18.09 -3.74
C ASP A 77 16.84 -16.76 -3.01
N VAL A 78 15.76 -16.05 -2.67
CA VAL A 78 15.81 -14.70 -2.10
C VAL A 78 15.30 -14.63 -0.66
N ALA A 79 14.66 -15.68 -0.16
CA ALA A 79 14.08 -15.72 1.17
C ALA A 79 15.14 -15.84 2.28
N ASP A 80 15.03 -15.01 3.30
CA ASP A 80 15.85 -15.13 4.52
C ASP A 80 15.40 -16.32 5.38
N GLN A 81 14.08 -16.50 5.51
CA GLN A 81 13.41 -17.56 6.26
C GLN A 81 12.27 -18.16 5.44
N VAL A 82 12.06 -19.46 5.62
CA VAL A 82 10.95 -20.20 4.99
C VAL A 82 10.20 -20.96 6.06
N ILE A 83 8.91 -20.68 6.17
CA ILE A 83 8.00 -21.29 7.11
C ILE A 83 6.99 -22.09 6.31
N MET A 84 6.83 -23.37 6.65
CA MET A 84 5.85 -24.26 6.06
C MET A 84 4.69 -24.45 7.03
N LEU A 85 3.47 -24.36 6.51
CA LEU A 85 2.26 -24.74 7.24
C LEU A 85 1.80 -26.10 6.70
N ASN A 86 1.82 -27.13 7.55
CA ASN A 86 1.37 -28.47 7.19
C ASN A 86 0.34 -28.95 8.21
N ASN A 87 -0.88 -29.26 7.77
CA ASN A 87 -2.00 -29.63 8.67
C ASN A 87 -2.18 -28.63 9.82
N TYR A 88 -2.11 -27.32 9.51
CA TYR A 88 -2.16 -26.23 10.47
C TYR A 88 -1.03 -26.22 11.52
N GLN A 89 0.04 -26.99 11.31
CA GLN A 89 1.24 -26.96 12.12
C GLN A 89 2.35 -26.19 11.41
N VAL A 90 3.02 -25.32 12.17
CA VAL A 90 4.06 -24.43 11.66
C VAL A 90 5.42 -25.10 11.82
N GLU A 91 6.19 -25.18 10.74
CA GLU A 91 7.55 -25.71 10.73
C GLU A 91 8.50 -24.71 10.07
N ASN A 92 9.65 -24.43 10.70
CA ASN A 92 10.72 -23.68 10.06
C ASN A 92 11.53 -24.61 9.15
N VAL A 93 11.35 -24.48 7.84
CA VAL A 93 12.01 -25.31 6.82
C VAL A 93 13.12 -24.57 6.08
N THR A 94 13.64 -23.48 6.66
CA THR A 94 14.63 -22.61 6.00
C THR A 94 15.86 -23.37 5.49
N GLN A 95 16.41 -24.28 6.29
CA GLN A 95 17.58 -25.07 5.85
C GLN A 95 17.24 -25.98 4.68
N ARG A 96 16.13 -26.72 4.79
CA ARG A 96 15.64 -27.59 3.72
C ARG A 96 15.37 -26.82 2.42
N ALA A 97 14.77 -25.64 2.52
CA ALA A 97 14.54 -24.76 1.38
C ALA A 97 15.85 -24.34 0.70
N ARG A 98 16.87 -23.94 1.48
CA ARG A 98 18.21 -23.60 0.95
C ARG A 98 18.88 -24.78 0.26
N GLU A 99 18.75 -25.98 0.81
CA GLU A 99 19.28 -27.20 0.19
C GLU A 99 18.61 -27.52 -1.14
N ILE A 100 17.28 -27.32 -1.24
CA ILE A 100 16.52 -27.50 -2.49
C ILE A 100 16.95 -26.47 -3.54
N ALA A 101 16.98 -25.18 -3.18
CA ALA A 101 17.41 -24.10 -4.06
C ALA A 101 18.85 -24.31 -4.59
N ALA A 102 19.76 -24.80 -3.73
CA ALA A 102 21.13 -25.12 -4.14
C ALA A 102 21.22 -26.31 -5.12
N ARG A 103 20.33 -27.31 -5.00
CA ARG A 103 20.28 -28.49 -5.89
C ARG A 103 19.56 -28.20 -7.21
N ILE A 104 18.51 -27.39 -7.18
CA ILE A 104 17.67 -27.07 -8.32
C ILE A 104 17.87 -25.58 -8.63
N GLN A 105 18.97 -25.28 -9.34
CA GLN A 105 19.29 -23.91 -9.70
C GLN A 105 18.31 -23.37 -10.74
N THR A 106 17.75 -22.19 -10.45
CA THR A 106 17.00 -21.42 -11.43
C THR A 106 17.99 -20.78 -12.41
N SER A 107 17.75 -20.92 -13.73
CA SER A 107 18.55 -20.19 -14.74
C SER A 107 17.98 -18.79 -14.99
N ARG A 108 17.41 -18.18 -13.95
CA ARG A 108 16.70 -16.91 -14.04
C ARG A 108 17.71 -15.76 -13.96
N SER A 109 17.54 -14.76 -14.82
CA SER A 109 18.32 -13.52 -14.76
C SER A 109 17.56 -12.45 -13.97
N LEU A 110 18.27 -11.64 -13.19
CA LEU A 110 17.70 -10.42 -12.59
C LEU A 110 17.32 -9.43 -13.70
N GLU A 111 16.06 -8.99 -13.74
CA GLU A 111 15.55 -8.05 -14.75
C GLU A 111 15.53 -6.61 -14.22
N VAL A 112 16.64 -6.25 -13.56
CA VAL A 112 16.85 -4.96 -12.90
C VAL A 112 18.20 -4.39 -13.30
N ASP A 113 18.16 -3.27 -14.04
CA ASP A 113 19.39 -2.57 -14.48
C ASP A 113 19.67 -1.31 -13.64
N THR A 114 18.72 -0.92 -12.79
CA THR A 114 18.77 0.32 -12.03
C THR A 114 18.49 0.08 -10.56
N PRO A 115 19.19 0.79 -9.65
CA PRO A 115 18.83 0.85 -8.25
C PRO A 115 17.35 1.19 -8.02
N PHE A 116 16.75 0.61 -6.98
CA PHE A 116 15.48 1.02 -6.43
C PHE A 116 15.58 2.50 -6.04
N ALA A 117 14.84 3.32 -6.77
CA ALA A 117 14.81 4.75 -6.53
C ALA A 117 14.18 5.04 -5.15
N ALA A 118 14.59 6.14 -4.53
CA ALA A 118 13.91 6.63 -3.34
C ALA A 118 12.42 6.82 -3.62
N VAL A 119 11.59 6.45 -2.65
CA VAL A 119 10.13 6.60 -2.74
C VAL A 119 9.80 8.08 -2.85
N ARG A 120 9.20 8.48 -3.97
CA ARG A 120 8.87 9.87 -4.23
C ARG A 120 7.64 10.27 -3.44
N ALA A 121 7.77 11.31 -2.62
CA ALA A 121 6.63 11.94 -1.99
C ALA A 121 5.76 12.65 -3.03
N ARG A 122 4.43 12.54 -2.91
CA ARG A 122 3.43 13.17 -3.77
C ARG A 122 2.73 14.27 -2.98
N ARG A 123 2.62 15.45 -3.57
CA ARG A 123 1.92 16.61 -3.00
C ARG A 123 0.50 16.63 -3.55
N PRO A 124 -0.54 16.51 -2.71
CA PRO A 124 -1.89 16.58 -3.19
C PRO A 124 -2.28 18.04 -3.48
N GLU A 125 -3.03 18.27 -4.56
CA GLU A 125 -3.63 19.57 -4.80
C GLU A 125 -4.91 19.72 -3.98
N ALA A 126 -5.12 20.85 -3.31
CA ALA A 126 -6.34 21.10 -2.52
C ALA A 126 -7.63 20.97 -3.35
N LYS A 127 -7.55 21.28 -4.66
CA LYS A 127 -8.66 21.10 -5.62
C LYS A 127 -9.12 19.65 -5.76
N SER A 128 -8.27 18.67 -5.43
CA SER A 128 -8.64 17.25 -5.41
C SER A 128 -9.79 16.95 -4.46
N PHE A 129 -9.88 17.74 -3.38
CA PHE A 129 -10.82 17.57 -2.28
C PHE A 129 -11.88 18.67 -2.27
N ASP A 130 -12.15 19.30 -3.41
CA ASP A 130 -13.21 20.30 -3.49
C ASP A 130 -14.58 19.62 -3.49
N LEU A 131 -15.40 19.91 -2.47
CA LEU A 131 -16.80 19.47 -2.39
C LEU A 131 -17.71 20.62 -2.77
N GLY A 132 -18.68 20.37 -3.65
CA GLY A 132 -19.73 21.34 -3.93
C GLY A 132 -20.53 21.66 -2.67
N SER A 133 -21.17 22.84 -2.62
CA SER A 133 -21.92 23.31 -1.45
C SER A 133 -23.08 22.41 -1.00
N ARG A 134 -23.56 21.51 -1.87
CA ARG A 134 -24.61 20.52 -1.57
C ARG A 134 -24.09 19.09 -1.41
N ASP A 135 -22.81 18.88 -1.67
CA ASP A 135 -22.19 17.57 -1.61
C ASP A 135 -21.99 17.14 -0.15
N LYS A 136 -22.08 15.84 0.08
CA LYS A 136 -21.94 15.24 1.41
C LYS A 136 -20.93 14.11 1.34
N VAL A 137 -20.20 13.91 2.42
CA VAL A 137 -19.40 12.71 2.62
C VAL A 137 -20.18 11.75 3.51
N LYS A 138 -20.27 10.48 3.11
CA LYS A 138 -20.95 9.44 3.88
C LYS A 138 -20.19 8.14 3.79
N SER A 139 -19.95 7.47 4.91
CA SER A 139 -19.51 6.08 4.89
C SER A 139 -20.66 5.18 4.44
N LYS A 140 -20.31 4.07 3.78
CA LYS A 140 -21.23 3.09 3.23
C LYS A 140 -20.71 1.69 3.59
N GLY A 141 -21.01 1.28 4.81
CA GLY A 141 -20.49 0.05 5.40
C GLY A 141 -18.97 0.10 5.58
N LEU A 142 -18.34 -1.06 5.54
CA LEU A 142 -16.88 -1.21 5.68
C LEU A 142 -16.12 -0.94 4.37
N GLY A 143 -16.76 -1.19 3.23
CA GLY A 143 -16.06 -1.23 1.94
C GLY A 143 -16.12 0.05 1.11
N SER A 144 -16.76 1.13 1.56
CA SER A 144 -16.83 2.34 0.70
C SER A 144 -17.16 3.65 1.44
N ILE A 145 -16.76 4.75 0.81
CA ILE A 145 -17.13 6.12 1.18
C ILE A 145 -17.71 6.81 -0.06
N LEU A 146 -18.86 7.46 0.10
CA LEU A 146 -19.40 8.39 -0.88
C LEU A 146 -18.82 9.78 -0.58
N TYR A 147 -18.07 10.35 -1.52
CA TYR A 147 -17.50 11.69 -1.47
C TYR A 147 -18.16 12.58 -2.53
N GLY A 148 -19.20 13.32 -2.13
CA GLY A 148 -20.06 14.04 -3.06
C GLY A 148 -20.81 13.07 -3.98
N ARG A 149 -20.33 12.92 -5.22
CA ARG A 149 -20.85 11.96 -6.19
C ARG A 149 -19.90 10.79 -6.45
N GLU A 150 -18.67 10.88 -5.96
CA GLU A 150 -17.63 9.88 -6.19
C GLU A 150 -17.72 8.77 -5.15
N HIS A 151 -17.58 7.52 -5.61
CA HIS A 151 -17.44 6.36 -4.75
C HIS A 151 -15.96 6.03 -4.57
N ILE A 152 -15.48 6.16 -3.34
CA ILE A 152 -14.17 5.66 -2.92
C ILE A 152 -14.38 4.21 -2.49
N ASP A 153 -13.96 3.27 -3.33
CA ASP A 153 -14.02 1.85 -3.05
C ASP A 153 -12.85 1.43 -2.15
N LEU A 154 -13.15 0.91 -0.97
CA LEU A 154 -12.20 0.45 0.04
C LEU A 154 -12.28 -1.06 0.26
N SER A 155 -13.02 -1.79 -0.59
CA SER A 155 -13.20 -3.25 -0.46
C SER A 155 -11.88 -4.03 -0.49
N GLN A 156 -10.86 -3.50 -1.17
CA GLN A 156 -9.50 -4.05 -1.24
C GLN A 156 -8.53 -3.40 -0.24
N VAL A 157 -9.03 -2.69 0.77
CA VAL A 157 -8.25 -2.19 1.92
C VAL A 157 -8.55 -3.11 3.10
N GLU A 158 -8.06 -4.34 3.02
CA GLU A 158 -8.46 -5.49 3.85
C GLU A 158 -8.23 -5.30 5.37
N GLN A 159 -7.32 -4.40 5.74
CA GLN A 159 -7.01 -4.12 7.15
C GLN A 159 -7.98 -3.13 7.82
N LEU A 160 -8.95 -2.59 7.07
CA LEU A 160 -10.13 -1.97 7.66
C LEU A 160 -11.07 -3.06 8.18
N VAL A 161 -11.33 -3.06 9.48
CA VAL A 161 -12.07 -4.14 10.16
C VAL A 161 -13.39 -3.68 10.76
N ASP A 162 -13.60 -2.36 10.91
CA ASP A 162 -14.80 -1.82 11.54
C ASP A 162 -15.40 -0.61 10.78
N VAL A 163 -16.73 -0.53 10.74
CA VAL A 163 -17.48 0.57 10.10
C VAL A 163 -17.21 1.91 10.80
N SER A 164 -16.85 1.91 12.07
CA SER A 164 -16.41 3.12 12.78
C SER A 164 -15.10 3.70 12.21
N GLN A 165 -14.24 2.88 11.60
CA GLN A 165 -13.07 3.37 10.88
C GLN A 165 -13.45 4.04 9.56
N THR A 166 -14.43 3.49 8.81
CA THR A 166 -14.91 4.16 7.59
C THR A 166 -15.71 5.41 7.87
N ARG A 167 -16.43 5.49 9.00
CA ARG A 167 -17.02 6.75 9.49
C ARG A 167 -15.94 7.78 9.80
N ALA A 168 -14.86 7.38 10.48
CA ALA A 168 -13.73 8.28 10.75
C ALA A 168 -13.05 8.74 9.46
N LEU A 169 -12.85 7.86 8.47
CA LEU A 169 -12.38 8.25 7.14
C LEU A 169 -13.33 9.26 6.48
N ALA A 170 -14.64 9.04 6.50
CA ALA A 170 -15.60 10.01 5.96
C ALA A 170 -15.49 11.38 6.66
N ALA A 171 -15.32 11.41 7.97
CA ALA A 171 -15.11 12.62 8.75
C ALA A 171 -13.78 13.33 8.40
N ILE A 172 -12.70 12.57 8.18
CA ILE A 172 -11.42 13.08 7.67
C ILE A 172 -11.61 13.72 6.30
N PHE A 173 -12.28 13.05 5.38
CA PHE A 173 -12.52 13.58 4.03
C PHE A 173 -13.33 14.89 4.03
N CYS A 174 -14.27 15.07 4.97
CA CYS A 174 -14.98 16.35 5.15
C CYS A 174 -14.06 17.54 5.47
N ASN A 175 -12.91 17.32 6.08
CA ASN A 175 -12.00 18.37 6.52
C ASN A 175 -10.65 18.37 5.77
N LEU A 176 -10.42 17.40 4.88
CA LEU A 176 -9.13 17.20 4.23
C LEU A 176 -8.70 18.40 3.37
N GLN A 177 -9.63 19.04 2.66
CA GLN A 177 -9.35 20.23 1.85
C GLN A 177 -8.69 21.35 2.65
N LYS A 178 -9.13 21.57 3.90
CA LYS A 178 -8.59 22.61 4.81
C LYS A 178 -7.22 22.25 5.36
N ARG A 179 -6.85 20.97 5.32
CA ARG A 179 -5.60 20.43 5.88
C ARG A 179 -4.49 20.35 4.84
N VAL A 180 -4.84 20.30 3.55
CA VAL A 180 -3.87 20.33 2.46
C VAL A 180 -3.19 21.71 2.42
N GLN A 181 -1.89 21.70 2.68
CA GLN A 181 -1.04 22.89 2.67
C GLN A 181 -0.07 22.83 1.49
N PRO A 182 0.25 23.97 0.86
CA PRO A 182 1.28 24.02 -0.19
C PRO A 182 2.61 23.42 0.29
N GLY A 183 3.20 22.55 -0.53
CA GLY A 183 4.52 21.97 -0.27
C GLY A 183 4.53 20.68 0.55
N LYS A 184 3.45 20.35 1.28
CA LYS A 184 3.34 19.11 2.06
C LYS A 184 2.95 17.91 1.20
N SER A 185 3.54 16.76 1.49
CA SER A 185 3.18 15.48 0.89
C SER A 185 1.89 14.91 1.50
N ILE A 186 1.28 13.93 0.81
CA ILE A 186 0.14 13.17 1.34
C ILE A 186 0.48 12.61 2.72
N ARG A 187 1.64 11.96 2.84
CA ARG A 187 2.14 11.40 4.10
C ARG A 187 2.19 12.44 5.22
N GLN A 188 2.78 13.60 4.97
CA GLN A 188 2.91 14.66 5.98
C GLN A 188 1.55 15.20 6.42
N VAL A 189 0.62 15.43 5.48
CA VAL A 189 -0.75 15.88 5.80
C VAL A 189 -1.46 14.86 6.69
N VAL A 190 -1.31 13.56 6.41
CA VAL A 190 -1.93 12.49 7.20
C VAL A 190 -1.24 12.34 8.56
N GLU A 191 0.09 12.41 8.63
CA GLU A 191 0.83 12.32 9.90
C GLU A 191 0.47 13.47 10.84
N GLU A 192 0.35 14.71 10.34
CA GLU A 192 -0.09 15.87 11.12
C GLU A 192 -1.54 15.70 11.61
N LEU A 193 -2.44 15.22 10.75
CA LEU A 193 -3.83 14.92 11.15
C LEU A 193 -3.87 13.89 12.29
N VAL A 194 -3.11 12.80 12.16
CA VAL A 194 -3.07 11.73 13.15
C VAL A 194 -2.48 12.26 14.47
N GLN A 195 -1.44 13.10 14.42
CA GLN A 195 -0.87 13.75 15.60
C GLN A 195 -1.87 14.69 16.29
N GLU A 196 -2.63 15.47 15.53
CA GLU A 196 -3.70 16.31 16.09
C GLU A 196 -4.75 15.48 16.82
N VAL A 197 -5.16 14.34 16.24
CA VAL A 197 -6.12 13.41 16.85
C VAL A 197 -5.55 12.82 18.14
N TYR A 198 -4.27 12.44 18.18
CA TYR A 198 -3.64 11.97 19.41
C TYR A 198 -3.57 13.05 20.49
N ALA A 199 -3.38 14.32 20.12
CA ALA A 199 -3.27 15.42 21.06
C ALA A 199 -4.63 15.89 21.61
N HIS A 200 -5.69 15.88 20.79
CA HIS A 200 -6.97 16.50 21.13
C HIS A 200 -8.15 15.53 21.18
N GLY A 201 -7.92 14.24 20.87
CA GLY A 201 -8.95 13.23 20.78
C GLY A 201 -9.60 13.13 19.39
N LEU A 202 -10.34 12.04 19.18
CA LEU A 202 -10.94 11.70 17.89
C LEU A 202 -12.09 12.63 17.47
N ASP A 203 -12.72 13.29 18.46
CA ASP A 203 -13.87 14.14 18.25
C ASP A 203 -13.58 15.39 17.42
N ILE A 204 -12.29 15.78 17.27
CA ILE A 204 -11.90 16.89 16.39
C ILE A 204 -12.23 16.63 14.90
N LEU A 205 -12.43 15.36 14.53
CA LEU A 205 -12.85 14.98 13.18
C LEU A 205 -14.34 15.25 12.98
N SER A 206 -15.12 15.25 14.06
CA SER A 206 -16.57 15.45 14.01
C SER A 206 -16.93 16.93 13.85
N PRO A 207 -17.85 17.29 12.94
CA PRO A 207 -18.42 18.64 12.88
C PRO A 207 -19.11 19.04 14.19
N SER A 208 -19.54 18.07 14.99
CA SER A 208 -20.17 18.25 16.30
C SER A 208 -19.23 17.83 17.43
N ALA A 209 -17.97 18.27 17.40
CA ALA A 209 -16.98 17.96 18.44
C ALA A 209 -17.47 18.27 19.87
N HIS A 210 -18.37 19.25 20.01
CA HIS A 210 -19.01 19.65 21.27
C HIS A 210 -20.11 18.68 21.76
N LYS A 211 -20.50 17.69 20.94
CA LYS A 211 -21.47 16.65 21.28
C LYS A 211 -21.05 15.31 20.65
N PRO A 212 -20.04 14.65 21.22
CA PRO A 212 -19.51 13.38 20.72
C PRO A 212 -20.59 12.30 20.60
N VAL A 213 -20.62 11.60 19.48
CA VAL A 213 -21.53 10.45 19.25
C VAL A 213 -20.88 9.14 19.69
N GLY A 214 -19.54 9.09 19.75
CA GLY A 214 -18.78 7.91 20.17
C GLY A 214 -18.75 6.78 19.13
N ASP A 215 -18.99 7.08 17.85
CA ASP A 215 -19.12 6.10 16.77
C ASP A 215 -17.92 6.05 15.81
N LEU A 216 -16.81 6.71 16.18
CA LEU A 216 -15.59 6.78 15.39
C LEU A 216 -14.49 5.88 15.98
N ALA A 217 -13.70 5.26 15.11
CA ALA A 217 -12.46 4.57 15.47
C ALA A 217 -11.35 5.07 14.55
N LEU A 218 -10.18 5.43 15.07
CA LEU A 218 -9.09 5.99 14.27
C LEU A 218 -8.51 4.90 13.33
N PRO A 219 -8.65 5.03 11.99
CA PRO A 219 -7.88 4.20 11.05
C PRO A 219 -6.39 4.54 11.14
N ARG A 220 -5.50 3.62 10.75
CA ARG A 220 -4.06 3.95 10.70
C ARG A 220 -3.80 4.90 9.54
N LYS A 221 -2.64 5.55 9.58
CA LYS A 221 -2.22 6.48 8.51
C LYS A 221 -2.20 5.80 7.14
N GLU A 222 -1.85 4.51 7.10
CA GLU A 222 -1.82 3.71 5.88
C GLU A 222 -3.22 3.59 5.25
N GLU A 223 -4.27 3.34 6.03
CA GLU A 223 -5.66 3.30 5.54
C GLU A 223 -6.13 4.68 5.07
N ILE A 224 -5.75 5.75 5.78
CA ILE A 224 -6.08 7.13 5.39
C ILE A 224 -5.42 7.46 4.03
N CYS A 225 -4.13 7.17 3.88
CA CYS A 225 -3.40 7.32 2.62
C CYS A 225 -4.02 6.46 1.50
N ALA A 226 -4.36 5.20 1.80
CA ALA A 226 -4.97 4.28 0.84
C ALA A 226 -6.33 4.80 0.34
N ALA A 227 -7.14 5.37 1.21
CA ALA A 227 -8.41 5.99 0.84
C ALA A 227 -8.21 7.24 -0.03
N ILE A 228 -7.24 8.10 0.30
CA ILE A 228 -6.88 9.28 -0.51
C ILE A 228 -6.48 8.85 -1.92
N ASN A 229 -5.61 7.83 -2.04
CA ASN A 229 -5.11 7.34 -3.32
C ASN A 229 -6.21 6.73 -4.21
N ARG A 230 -7.32 6.30 -3.62
CA ARG A 230 -8.48 5.74 -4.34
C ARG A 230 -9.51 6.79 -4.73
N LEU A 231 -9.31 8.06 -4.36
CA LEU A 231 -10.15 9.16 -4.82
C LEU A 231 -9.87 9.46 -6.30
N ARG A 232 -10.87 9.28 -7.17
CA ARG A 232 -10.73 9.46 -8.62
C ARG A 232 -10.36 10.90 -9.04
N THR A 233 -10.75 11.89 -8.25
CA THR A 233 -10.42 13.30 -8.49
C THR A 233 -9.04 13.71 -7.97
N LEU A 234 -8.29 12.77 -7.37
CA LEU A 234 -6.97 13.06 -6.82
C LEU A 234 -6.01 13.57 -7.90
N ARG A 235 -5.48 14.76 -7.66
CA ARG A 235 -4.39 15.36 -8.43
C ARG A 235 -3.17 15.51 -7.53
N VAL A 236 -2.04 15.04 -8.02
CA VAL A 236 -0.78 15.07 -7.29
C VAL A 236 0.33 15.63 -8.15
N LYS A 237 1.25 16.35 -7.52
CA LYS A 237 2.53 16.75 -8.10
C LYS A 237 3.65 16.01 -7.39
N THR A 238 4.67 15.58 -8.13
CA THR A 238 5.91 15.09 -7.52
C THR A 238 6.74 16.27 -7.04
N PHE A 239 7.56 16.05 -6.00
CA PHE A 239 8.67 16.98 -5.76
C PHE A 239 9.58 16.89 -6.98
N ASP A 240 9.67 17.96 -7.77
CA ASP A 240 10.70 18.03 -8.80
C ASP A 240 12.05 17.94 -8.09
N GLN A 241 12.89 17.00 -8.53
CA GLN A 241 14.31 17.07 -8.24
C GLN A 241 14.87 18.23 -9.05
N GLN A 242 14.77 19.45 -8.53
CA GLN A 242 15.48 20.61 -9.06
C GLN A 242 16.19 21.33 -7.93
N GLY A 243 17.52 21.33 -8.02
CA GLY A 243 18.42 22.30 -7.40
C GLY A 243 18.77 22.04 -5.96
#